data_AF-A0A850NF15-F1
#
_entry.id   AF-A0A850NF15-F1
#
_cell.length_a   1.000
_cell.length_b   1.000
_cell.length_c   1.000
_cell.angle_alpha   90.00
_cell.angle_beta   90.00
_cell.angle_gamma   90.00
#
_symmetry.space_group_name_H-M   'P 1'
#
loop_
_entity.id
_entity.type
_entity.pdbx_description
1 polymer ?
#
loop_
_entity_poly.entity_id
_entity_poly.type
_entity_poly.pdbx_seq_one_letter_code
_entity_poly.pdbx_strand_id
1 'polypeptide(L)'
;MELVSTNRRTRTVSSDNSNESVELIGIEVQGDSLQYQQKPFIEANTQEVSMLELKNDCIIPVFSKDNERTISHQEFIEAALDSICSAYPQHSINAPEIRVSHQIKGRTPDAIHKPAKELLDHERTQYFERMAFIIRIPSIVETVHGNQLSLIVGGVRAYNHENLYSKKSMERFKFFIGFQNMVCCNLCVSTDGFKSEVRVGSFAELKSSMMELIQTYQMEQHLLAMKEFPNYGLSESQFAQLIGKCRLYNYLPKGTRQGLPDLLLNDGQISSMAKDYYLDESFCRGEDGNINLWNVFNLFTSANKSSYIDTFLDRNTNAFNFTLGLKEAISGDSDYSWFLS
;
A
#
# COMPACT_ATOMS: atom_id res chain seq x y z
N MET A 1 3.91 51.01 35.61
CA MET A 1 4.99 52.02 35.64
C MET A 1 6.08 51.46 34.74
N GLU A 2 6.40 51.96 33.57
CA GLU A 2 6.28 53.30 32.99
C GLU A 2 5.57 53.29 31.63
N LEU A 3 4.91 54.41 31.32
CA LEU A 3 4.31 54.81 30.05
C LEU A 3 5.24 55.85 29.41
N VAL A 4 5.57 55.75 28.11
CA VAL A 4 5.68 56.90 27.16
C VAL A 4 5.64 56.33 25.72
N SER A 5 4.55 56.43 24.96
CA SER A 5 4.11 57.52 24.07
C SER A 5 4.93 57.75 22.76
N THR A 6 4.39 57.17 21.68
CA THR A 6 3.98 57.80 20.40
C THR A 6 4.89 58.78 19.66
N ASN A 7 5.08 58.52 18.34
CA ASN A 7 4.91 59.57 17.34
C ASN A 7 4.55 59.02 15.94
N ARG A 8 3.29 59.23 15.53
CA ARG A 8 2.85 59.25 14.13
C ARG A 8 3.19 60.61 13.55
N ARG A 9 3.88 60.65 12.41
CA ARG A 9 3.88 61.79 11.50
C ARG A 9 3.57 61.31 10.09
N THR A 10 2.34 61.59 9.66
CA THR A 10 1.95 61.70 8.26
C THR A 10 2.52 63.00 7.70
N ARG A 11 3.17 62.93 6.54
CA ARG A 11 3.38 64.10 5.68
C ARG A 11 3.14 63.72 4.22
N THR A 12 2.45 64.63 3.58
CA THR A 12 1.83 64.61 2.26
C THR A 12 2.82 64.58 1.09
N VAL A 13 2.28 64.04 -0.01
CA VAL A 13 2.82 63.87 -1.36
C VAL A 13 3.47 65.12 -1.94
N SER A 14 4.64 64.95 -2.54
CA SER A 14 5.15 65.80 -3.62
C SER A 14 5.58 64.89 -4.78
N SER A 15 4.96 65.13 -5.94
CA SER A 15 5.22 64.48 -7.21
C SER A 15 6.61 64.81 -7.74
N ASP A 16 7.42 63.79 -8.02
CA ASP A 16 8.41 63.86 -9.09
C ASP A 16 8.59 62.47 -9.70
N ASN A 17 8.42 62.43 -11.02
CA ASN A 17 8.53 61.27 -11.88
C ASN A 17 10.01 61.03 -12.21
N SER A 18 10.59 59.94 -11.72
CA SER A 18 11.79 59.35 -12.31
C SER A 18 11.76 57.83 -12.12
N ASN A 19 11.73 57.11 -13.24
CA ASN A 19 11.87 55.66 -13.34
C ASN A 19 13.16 55.20 -12.68
N GLU A 20 13.06 54.55 -11.53
CA GLU A 20 14.10 53.66 -11.01
C GLU A 20 13.47 52.30 -10.69
N SER A 21 14.02 51.27 -11.30
CA SER A 21 13.69 49.86 -11.13
C SER A 21 13.94 49.42 -9.69
N VAL A 22 12.86 49.16 -8.95
CA VAL A 22 12.93 48.60 -7.60
C VAL A 22 13.14 47.09 -7.72
N GLU A 23 14.35 46.62 -7.38
CA GLU A 23 14.60 45.22 -7.05
C GLU A 23 13.78 44.84 -5.81
N LEU A 24 12.84 43.92 -5.99
CA LEU A 24 12.11 43.29 -4.90
C LEU A 24 13.05 42.32 -4.17
N ILE A 25 13.58 42.75 -3.04
CA ILE A 25 14.25 41.89 -2.06
C ILE A 25 13.20 40.88 -1.56
N GLY A 26 13.32 39.63 -2.02
CA GLY A 26 12.54 38.51 -1.51
C GLY A 26 12.92 38.27 -0.05
N ILE A 27 11.98 38.54 0.86
CA ILE A 27 12.09 38.12 2.26
C ILE A 27 11.81 36.61 2.28
N GLU A 28 12.86 35.81 2.43
CA GLU A 28 12.74 34.38 2.72
C GLU A 28 12.21 34.21 4.16
N VAL A 29 10.95 33.82 4.28
CA VAL A 29 10.41 33.30 5.54
C VAL A 29 10.81 31.83 5.61
N GLN A 30 11.85 31.52 6.38
CA GLN A 30 12.19 30.16 6.77
C GLN A 30 11.07 29.59 7.65
N GLY A 31 10.15 28.87 7.04
CA GLY A 31 9.37 27.84 7.71
C GLY A 31 10.05 26.51 7.44
N ASP A 32 10.72 25.95 8.45
CA ASP A 32 11.08 24.53 8.48
C ASP A 32 9.78 23.71 8.48
N SER A 33 9.19 23.52 7.29
CA SER A 33 8.32 22.39 7.08
C SER A 33 9.23 21.17 7.08
N LEU A 34 9.27 20.43 8.20
CA LEU A 34 9.65 19.03 8.18
C LEU A 34 8.76 18.36 7.13
N GLN A 35 9.25 18.25 5.90
CA GLN A 35 8.58 17.51 4.84
C GLN A 35 8.55 16.07 5.31
N TYR A 36 7.40 15.62 5.83
CA TYR A 36 7.15 14.21 6.06
C TYR A 36 7.35 13.49 4.73
N GLN A 37 8.46 12.78 4.61
CA GLN A 37 8.74 11.96 3.45
C GLN A 37 7.84 10.72 3.55
N GLN A 38 6.85 10.65 2.67
CA GLN A 38 5.90 9.56 2.66
C GLN A 38 6.65 8.23 2.48
N LYS A 39 6.50 7.31 3.44
CA LYS A 39 7.07 5.96 3.33
C LYS A 39 6.33 5.18 2.22
N PRO A 40 7.02 4.30 1.47
CA PRO A 40 6.37 3.51 0.44
C PRO A 40 5.37 2.52 1.08
N PHE A 41 4.32 2.16 0.34
CA PHE A 41 3.34 1.18 0.85
C PHE A 41 3.92 -0.24 0.98
N ILE A 42 5.01 -0.53 0.27
CA ILE A 42 5.77 -1.79 0.34
C ILE A 42 7.27 -1.49 0.23
N GLU A 43 8.07 -2.09 1.11
CA GLU A 43 9.48 -1.75 1.28
C GLU A 43 10.39 -2.85 0.72
N ALA A 44 10.18 -4.11 1.11
CA ALA A 44 11.15 -5.17 0.87
C ALA A 44 11.33 -5.52 -0.61
N ASN A 45 12.58 -5.45 -1.08
CA ASN A 45 13.02 -5.91 -2.40
C ASN A 45 12.23 -5.32 -3.58
N THR A 46 11.73 -4.09 -3.40
CA THR A 46 11.05 -3.34 -4.46
C THR A 46 11.80 -2.08 -4.81
N GLN A 47 11.60 -1.60 -6.03
CA GLN A 47 12.03 -0.27 -6.47
C GLN A 47 10.84 0.52 -6.98
N GLU A 48 10.92 1.85 -6.83
CA GLU A 48 9.95 2.77 -7.42
C GLU A 48 10.18 2.89 -8.91
N VAL A 49 9.10 2.97 -9.68
CA VAL A 49 9.15 3.31 -11.11
C VAL A 49 7.97 4.22 -11.44
N SER A 50 8.14 5.06 -12.44
CA SER A 50 7.08 5.88 -12.99
C SER A 50 6.29 5.14 -14.08
N MET A 51 5.08 5.64 -14.36
CA MET A 51 4.28 5.18 -15.49
C MET A 51 5.00 5.38 -16.83
N LEU A 52 5.85 6.42 -16.93
CA LEU A 52 6.61 6.72 -18.14
C LEU A 52 7.72 5.68 -18.37
N GLU A 53 8.45 5.30 -17.32
CA GLU A 53 9.47 4.25 -17.39
C GLU A 53 8.87 2.90 -17.78
N LEU A 54 7.70 2.54 -17.24
CA LEU A 54 6.99 1.31 -17.67
C LEU A 54 6.61 1.35 -19.17
N LYS A 55 6.27 2.52 -19.72
CA LYS A 55 5.88 2.66 -21.12
C LYS A 55 7.06 2.67 -22.09
N ASN A 56 8.15 3.33 -21.70
CA ASN A 56 9.26 3.60 -22.61
C ASN A 56 10.39 2.59 -22.48
N ASP A 57 10.60 2.05 -21.27
CA ASP A 57 11.81 1.26 -20.98
C ASP A 57 11.51 -0.24 -20.87
N CYS A 58 10.23 -0.63 -20.78
CA CYS A 58 9.84 -2.03 -20.63
C CYS A 58 9.24 -2.62 -21.92
N ILE A 59 9.72 -3.80 -22.30
CA ILE A 59 9.07 -4.65 -23.30
C ILE A 59 7.84 -5.35 -22.70
N ILE A 60 6.91 -5.77 -23.55
CA ILE A 60 5.72 -6.53 -23.15
C ILE A 60 5.97 -8.02 -23.39
N PRO A 61 5.93 -8.88 -22.34
CA PRO A 61 6.03 -10.31 -22.51
C PRO A 61 4.89 -10.89 -23.37
N VAL A 62 5.19 -11.94 -24.11
CA VAL A 62 4.26 -12.65 -25.01
C VAL A 62 4.16 -14.13 -24.65
N PHE A 63 3.06 -14.78 -25.03
CA PHE A 63 2.91 -16.23 -24.98
C PHE A 63 3.65 -16.87 -26.15
N SER A 64 4.60 -17.76 -25.89
CA SER A 64 5.58 -18.17 -26.90
C SER A 64 5.02 -19.06 -28.02
N LYS A 65 3.89 -19.75 -27.79
CA LYS A 65 3.34 -20.70 -28.79
C LYS A 65 2.48 -20.04 -29.86
N ASP A 66 1.88 -18.90 -29.57
CA ASP A 66 1.01 -18.15 -30.49
C ASP A 66 1.41 -16.68 -30.64
N ASN A 67 2.47 -16.26 -29.93
CA ASN A 67 3.04 -14.92 -29.96
C ASN A 67 2.03 -13.82 -29.57
N GLU A 68 0.99 -14.18 -28.82
CA GLU A 68 0.02 -13.22 -28.32
C GLU A 68 0.59 -12.45 -27.14
N ARG A 69 0.36 -11.13 -27.13
CA ARG A 69 0.81 -10.26 -26.04
C ARG A 69 0.04 -10.51 -24.76
N THR A 70 0.74 -10.39 -23.63
CA THR A 70 0.10 -10.26 -22.32
C THR A 70 -0.57 -8.89 -22.18
N ILE A 71 -1.49 -8.76 -21.24
CA ILE A 71 -1.88 -7.44 -20.73
C ILE A 71 -0.67 -6.89 -19.96
N SER A 72 -0.20 -5.71 -20.32
CA SER A 72 0.99 -5.11 -19.72
C SER A 72 0.73 -4.52 -18.33
N HIS A 73 1.79 -4.21 -17.58
CA HIS A 73 1.68 -3.50 -16.30
C HIS A 73 0.99 -2.15 -16.43
N GLN A 74 1.34 -1.38 -17.47
CA GLN A 74 0.75 -0.09 -17.77
C GLN A 74 -0.73 -0.21 -18.15
N GLU A 75 -1.11 -1.19 -18.98
CA GLU A 75 -2.53 -1.43 -19.29
C GLU A 75 -3.32 -1.79 -18.03
N PHE A 76 -2.75 -2.58 -17.12
CA PHE A 76 -3.41 -2.90 -15.85
C PHE A 76 -3.65 -1.65 -14.98
N ILE A 77 -2.66 -0.75 -14.88
CA ILE A 77 -2.80 0.51 -14.13
C ILE A 77 -3.81 1.44 -14.81
N GLU A 78 -3.80 1.53 -16.14
CA GLU A 78 -4.76 2.33 -16.92
C GLU A 78 -6.20 1.83 -16.75
N ALA A 79 -6.40 0.51 -16.77
CA ALA A 79 -7.71 -0.08 -16.49
C ALA A 79 -8.22 0.31 -15.09
N ALA A 80 -7.34 0.35 -14.09
CA ALA A 80 -7.68 0.78 -12.74
C ALA A 80 -8.01 2.28 -12.69
N LEU A 81 -7.17 3.15 -13.27
CA LEU A 81 -7.42 4.59 -13.35
C LEU A 81 -8.78 4.89 -14.00
N ASP A 82 -9.05 4.27 -15.15
CA ASP A 82 -10.32 4.40 -15.86
C ASP A 82 -11.52 3.97 -15.00
N SER A 83 -11.36 2.87 -14.26
CA SER A 83 -12.41 2.34 -13.39
C SER A 83 -12.69 3.27 -12.23
N ILE A 84 -11.63 3.83 -11.62
CA ILE A 84 -11.74 4.80 -10.53
C ILE A 84 -12.39 6.09 -11.04
N CYS A 85 -11.96 6.64 -12.17
CA CYS A 85 -12.55 7.84 -12.78
C CYS A 85 -14.04 7.65 -13.08
N SER A 86 -14.45 6.43 -13.48
CA SER A 86 -15.85 6.12 -13.77
C SER A 86 -16.69 5.99 -12.49
N ALA A 87 -16.14 5.36 -11.44
CA ALA A 87 -16.83 5.18 -10.17
C ALA A 87 -16.85 6.44 -9.29
N TYR A 88 -15.83 7.30 -9.40
CA TYR A 88 -15.63 8.49 -8.57
C TYR A 88 -15.39 9.75 -9.43
N PRO A 89 -16.31 10.12 -10.35
CA PRO A 89 -16.07 11.15 -11.37
C PRO A 89 -15.88 12.57 -10.83
N GLN A 90 -16.31 12.84 -9.60
CA GLN A 90 -16.20 14.16 -8.94
C GLN A 90 -15.02 14.25 -7.97
N HIS A 91 -14.22 13.19 -7.86
CA HIS A 91 -13.10 13.14 -6.94
C HIS A 91 -11.78 13.38 -7.65
N SER A 92 -10.85 14.05 -6.98
CA SER A 92 -9.46 14.13 -7.41
C SER A 92 -8.80 12.75 -7.23
N ILE A 93 -8.02 12.33 -8.21
CA ILE A 93 -7.32 11.05 -8.23
C ILE A 93 -5.83 11.33 -8.38
N ASN A 94 -5.01 10.79 -7.48
CA ASN A 94 -3.55 10.95 -7.55
C ASN A 94 -2.95 10.12 -8.69
N ALA A 95 -1.74 10.48 -9.10
CA ALA A 95 -0.92 9.60 -9.91
C ALA A 95 -0.63 8.28 -9.14
N PRO A 96 -0.50 7.15 -9.85
CA PRO A 96 -0.20 5.86 -9.22
C PRO A 96 1.18 5.86 -8.58
N GLU A 97 1.27 5.34 -7.34
CA GLU A 97 2.53 4.94 -6.71
C GLU A 97 2.81 3.49 -7.14
N ILE A 98 3.93 3.26 -7.84
CA ILE A 98 4.23 1.97 -8.47
C ILE A 98 5.53 1.39 -7.91
N ARG A 99 5.48 0.12 -7.53
CA ARG A 99 6.59 -0.64 -6.97
C ARG A 99 6.80 -1.91 -7.78
N VAL A 100 8.01 -2.15 -8.25
CA VAL A 100 8.36 -3.33 -9.06
C VAL A 100 9.46 -4.14 -8.42
N SER A 101 9.54 -5.42 -8.77
CA SER A 101 10.65 -6.30 -8.37
C SER A 101 10.99 -7.28 -9.49
N HIS A 102 12.12 -7.98 -9.34
CA HIS A 102 12.57 -9.02 -10.28
C HIS A 102 12.72 -8.48 -11.71
N GLN A 103 13.70 -7.59 -11.90
CA GLN A 103 14.05 -7.06 -13.22
C GLN A 103 14.58 -8.18 -14.12
N ILE A 104 13.91 -8.41 -15.24
CA ILE A 104 14.36 -9.32 -16.29
C ILE A 104 15.05 -8.51 -17.37
N LYS A 105 16.33 -8.81 -17.61
CA LYS A 105 17.14 -8.14 -18.64
C LYS A 105 17.26 -9.04 -19.86
N GLY A 106 16.87 -8.50 -21.01
CA GLY A 106 16.96 -9.14 -22.31
C GLY A 106 17.88 -8.36 -23.25
N ARG A 107 17.85 -8.77 -24.51
CA ARG A 107 18.57 -8.11 -25.61
C ARG A 107 17.78 -8.21 -26.91
N THR A 108 18.04 -7.31 -27.85
CA THR A 108 17.45 -7.37 -29.19
C THR A 108 17.98 -8.59 -29.98
N PRO A 109 17.24 -9.09 -31.00
CA PRO A 109 17.66 -10.24 -31.78
C PRO A 109 19.06 -10.09 -32.41
N ASP A 110 19.37 -8.89 -32.91
CA ASP A 110 20.65 -8.60 -33.57
C ASP A 110 21.86 -8.64 -32.63
N ALA A 111 21.63 -8.55 -31.32
CA ALA A 111 22.65 -8.53 -30.28
C ALA A 111 22.75 -9.86 -29.51
N ILE A 112 22.13 -10.95 -29.99
CA ILE A 112 22.00 -12.20 -29.23
C ILE A 112 23.36 -12.81 -28.82
N HIS A 113 24.36 -12.69 -29.69
CA HIS A 113 25.71 -13.24 -29.49
C HIS A 113 26.64 -12.28 -28.72
N LYS A 114 26.24 -11.04 -28.46
CA LYS A 114 27.07 -10.06 -27.75
C LYS A 114 27.10 -10.40 -26.25
N PRO A 115 28.29 -10.42 -25.60
CA PRO A 115 28.39 -10.44 -24.15
C PRO A 115 27.67 -9.25 -23.51
N ALA A 116 27.13 -9.41 -22.29
CA ALA A 116 26.35 -8.37 -21.63
C ALA A 116 27.08 -7.03 -21.46
N LYS A 117 28.43 -7.07 -21.34
CA LYS A 117 29.27 -5.87 -21.20
C LYS A 117 29.42 -5.07 -22.50
N GLU A 118 29.12 -5.69 -23.64
CA GLU A 118 29.29 -5.12 -24.99
C GLU A 118 27.94 -4.67 -25.60
N LEU A 119 26.83 -4.90 -24.90
CA LEU A 119 25.51 -4.45 -25.33
C LEU A 119 25.40 -2.93 -25.23
N LEU A 120 25.06 -2.29 -26.36
CA LEU A 120 24.66 -0.88 -26.42
C LEU A 120 23.30 -0.71 -25.76
N ASP A 121 22.97 0.52 -25.32
CA ASP A 121 21.73 0.75 -24.56
C ASP A 121 20.47 0.41 -25.36
N HIS A 122 20.43 0.72 -26.67
CA HIS A 122 19.33 0.34 -27.55
C HIS A 122 19.22 -1.17 -27.83
N GLU A 123 20.28 -1.93 -27.51
CA GLU A 123 20.30 -3.39 -27.65
C GLU A 123 19.83 -4.09 -26.38
N ARG A 124 19.70 -3.35 -25.27
CA ARG A 124 19.21 -3.87 -24.00
C ARG A 124 17.70 -3.74 -23.96
N THR A 125 17.03 -4.81 -23.55
CA THR A 125 15.60 -4.78 -23.25
C THR A 125 15.40 -5.14 -21.79
N GLN A 126 14.29 -4.72 -21.20
CA GLN A 126 13.94 -5.12 -19.85
C GLN A 126 12.43 -5.23 -19.68
N TYR A 127 12.03 -5.93 -18.64
CA TYR A 127 10.72 -5.78 -18.02
C TYR A 127 10.82 -6.20 -16.55
N PHE A 128 9.81 -5.92 -15.76
CA PHE A 128 9.73 -6.41 -14.37
C PHE A 128 8.80 -7.60 -14.32
N GLU A 129 9.21 -8.68 -13.65
CA GLU A 129 8.35 -9.84 -13.48
C GLU A 129 7.15 -9.52 -12.59
N ARG A 130 7.31 -8.64 -11.59
CA ARG A 130 6.28 -8.32 -10.60
C ARG A 130 6.11 -6.82 -10.43
N MET A 131 4.87 -6.38 -10.38
CA MET A 131 4.48 -4.98 -10.15
C MET A 131 3.31 -4.93 -9.17
N ALA A 132 3.40 -3.99 -8.24
CA ALA A 132 2.32 -3.56 -7.37
C ALA A 132 2.10 -2.05 -7.56
N PHE A 133 0.86 -1.61 -7.48
CA PHE A 133 0.55 -0.18 -7.48
C PHE A 133 -0.58 0.15 -6.52
N ILE A 134 -0.61 1.41 -6.08
CA ILE A 134 -1.77 2.03 -5.43
C ILE A 134 -2.08 3.37 -6.08
N ILE A 135 -3.35 3.73 -6.11
CA ILE A 135 -3.89 5.01 -6.57
C ILE A 135 -4.74 5.55 -5.43
N ARG A 136 -4.36 6.72 -4.93
CA ARG A 136 -5.07 7.39 -3.84
C ARG A 136 -6.16 8.31 -4.35
N ILE A 137 -7.29 8.32 -3.65
CA ILE A 137 -8.41 9.24 -3.87
C ILE A 137 -8.44 10.20 -2.66
N PRO A 138 -7.60 11.24 -2.63
CA PRO A 138 -7.33 12.05 -1.43
C PRO A 138 -8.55 12.81 -0.90
N SER A 139 -9.61 12.97 -1.70
CA SER A 139 -10.85 13.60 -1.26
C SER A 139 -11.75 12.68 -0.43
N ILE A 140 -11.53 11.37 -0.45
CA ILE A 140 -12.27 10.40 0.36
C ILE A 140 -11.36 10.01 1.53
N VAL A 141 -11.59 10.66 2.67
CA VAL A 141 -10.80 10.50 3.89
C VAL A 141 -11.69 10.28 5.09
N GLU A 142 -11.18 9.50 6.04
CA GLU A 142 -11.83 9.21 7.30
C GLU A 142 -10.81 9.22 8.43
N THR A 143 -11.26 9.37 9.67
CA THR A 143 -10.37 9.33 10.83
C THR A 143 -10.71 8.14 11.71
N VAL A 144 -9.69 7.33 12.02
CA VAL A 144 -9.78 6.21 12.97
C VAL A 144 -8.69 6.38 14.01
N HIS A 145 -9.08 6.46 15.29
CA HIS A 145 -8.15 6.65 16.41
C HIS A 145 -7.13 7.80 16.21
N GLY A 146 -7.60 8.93 15.67
CA GLY A 146 -6.76 10.09 15.37
C GLY A 146 -5.86 9.94 14.13
N ASN A 147 -5.85 8.79 13.46
CA ASN A 147 -5.14 8.59 12.20
C ASN A 147 -6.07 8.88 11.02
N GLN A 148 -5.60 9.72 10.10
CA GLN A 148 -6.29 9.94 8.83
C GLN A 148 -6.06 8.73 7.92
N LEU A 149 -7.15 8.22 7.37
CA LEU A 149 -7.19 7.17 6.36
C LEU A 149 -7.63 7.78 5.04
N SER A 150 -7.01 7.39 3.92
CA SER A 150 -7.46 7.80 2.59
C SER A 150 -7.83 6.58 1.77
N LEU A 151 -8.93 6.67 1.01
CA LEU A 151 -9.35 5.58 0.12
C LEU A 151 -8.30 5.38 -0.97
N ILE A 152 -7.94 4.12 -1.20
CA ILE A 152 -7.00 3.70 -2.22
C ILE A 152 -7.57 2.53 -3.02
N VAL A 153 -7.13 2.45 -4.26
CA VAL A 153 -7.35 1.31 -5.15
C VAL A 153 -6.00 0.86 -5.66
N GLY A 154 -5.78 -0.44 -5.77
CA GLY A 154 -4.49 -0.94 -6.22
C GLY A 154 -4.55 -2.36 -6.73
N GLY A 155 -3.39 -2.86 -7.13
CA GLY A 155 -3.31 -4.20 -7.67
C GLY A 155 -1.90 -4.74 -7.76
N VAL A 156 -1.81 -6.04 -7.97
CA VAL A 156 -0.57 -6.78 -8.20
C VAL A 156 -0.68 -7.56 -9.49
N ARG A 157 0.34 -7.44 -10.32
CA ARG A 157 0.56 -8.27 -11.50
C ARG A 157 1.92 -8.94 -11.41
N ALA A 158 1.93 -10.24 -11.71
CA ALA A 158 3.12 -11.07 -11.57
C ALA A 158 3.18 -12.06 -12.73
N TYR A 159 4.10 -11.86 -13.67
CA TYR A 159 4.22 -12.69 -14.87
C TYR A 159 4.66 -14.13 -14.58
N ASN A 160 5.31 -14.38 -13.44
CA ASN A 160 5.64 -15.73 -12.97
C ASN A 160 4.41 -16.58 -12.60
N HIS A 161 3.24 -15.97 -12.45
CA HIS A 161 1.98 -16.71 -12.31
C HIS A 161 1.42 -17.18 -13.65
N GLU A 162 1.95 -16.66 -14.76
CA GLU A 162 1.57 -17.05 -16.11
C GLU A 162 2.52 -18.12 -16.65
N ASN A 163 1.98 -19.01 -17.49
CA ASN A 163 2.81 -19.90 -18.30
C ASN A 163 3.12 -19.24 -19.64
N LEU A 164 4.10 -18.33 -19.67
CA LEU A 164 4.48 -17.65 -20.91
C LEU A 164 5.03 -18.60 -21.99
N TYR A 165 5.31 -19.87 -21.65
CA TYR A 165 5.72 -20.91 -22.61
C TYR A 165 4.54 -21.65 -23.26
N SER A 166 3.29 -21.28 -22.94
CA SER A 166 2.08 -21.85 -23.54
C SER A 166 1.48 -20.96 -24.63
N LYS A 167 0.29 -21.36 -25.11
CA LYS A 167 -0.62 -20.45 -25.82
C LYS A 167 -1.24 -19.47 -24.82
N LYS A 168 -1.79 -18.35 -25.30
CA LYS A 168 -2.51 -17.40 -24.46
C LYS A 168 -3.61 -18.12 -23.68
N SER A 169 -3.59 -17.89 -22.37
CA SER A 169 -4.64 -18.32 -21.45
C SER A 169 -5.23 -17.11 -20.73
N MET A 170 -6.24 -17.35 -19.91
CA MET A 170 -6.68 -16.36 -18.93
C MET A 170 -5.48 -15.93 -18.08
N GLU A 171 -5.29 -14.62 -17.98
CA GLU A 171 -4.22 -13.99 -17.23
C GLU A 171 -4.73 -13.64 -15.82
N ARG A 172 -3.84 -13.66 -14.83
CA ARG A 172 -4.13 -13.50 -13.41
C ARG A 172 -3.68 -12.14 -12.89
N PHE A 173 -4.53 -11.54 -12.09
CA PHE A 173 -4.28 -10.27 -11.42
C PHE A 173 -4.78 -10.35 -9.99
N LYS A 174 -4.21 -9.55 -9.10
CA LYS A 174 -4.82 -9.24 -7.81
C LYS A 174 -5.27 -7.80 -7.83
N PHE A 175 -6.47 -7.52 -7.36
CA PHE A 175 -7.02 -6.16 -7.37
C PHE A 175 -7.74 -5.89 -6.05
N PHE A 176 -7.60 -4.69 -5.52
CA PHE A 176 -8.20 -4.32 -4.26
C PHE A 176 -8.64 -2.86 -4.21
N ILE A 177 -9.58 -2.59 -3.32
CA ILE A 177 -9.99 -1.28 -2.84
C ILE A 177 -10.00 -1.32 -1.31
N GLY A 178 -9.52 -0.26 -0.68
CA GLY A 178 -9.37 -0.21 0.77
C GLY A 178 -8.88 1.15 1.22
N PHE A 179 -8.31 1.21 2.40
CA PHE A 179 -7.79 2.45 2.97
C PHE A 179 -6.28 2.37 3.16
N GLN A 180 -5.62 3.53 3.12
CA GLN A 180 -4.24 3.68 3.55
C GLN A 180 -4.19 4.54 4.81
N ASN A 181 -3.53 4.06 5.85
CA ASN A 181 -3.26 4.86 7.04
C ASN A 181 -2.16 5.87 6.72
N MET A 182 -2.47 7.17 6.81
CA MET A 182 -1.57 8.25 6.40
C MET A 182 -0.40 8.48 7.37
N VAL A 183 -0.45 7.94 8.59
CA VAL A 183 0.64 8.05 9.57
C VAL A 183 1.82 7.13 9.22
N CYS A 184 1.52 5.93 8.74
CA CYS A 184 2.51 4.89 8.47
C CYS A 184 2.54 4.45 7.01
N CYS A 185 1.55 4.78 6.19
CA CYS A 185 1.33 4.27 4.84
C CYS A 185 0.96 2.77 4.78
N ASN A 186 0.52 2.18 5.89
CA ASN A 186 0.01 0.80 5.94
C ASN A 186 -1.31 0.68 5.16
N LEU A 187 -1.53 -0.48 4.52
CA LEU A 187 -2.76 -0.75 3.80
C LEU A 187 -3.76 -1.47 4.69
N CYS A 188 -4.96 -0.92 4.77
CA CYS A 188 -6.12 -1.49 5.44
C CYS A 188 -7.06 -2.05 4.37
N VAL A 189 -7.09 -3.38 4.21
CA VAL A 189 -7.83 -4.04 3.14
C VAL A 189 -8.74 -5.10 3.76
N SER A 190 -10.05 -4.98 3.54
CA SER A 190 -11.04 -5.97 3.97
C SER A 190 -11.18 -7.11 2.96
N THR A 191 -11.89 -8.16 3.36
CA THR A 191 -12.14 -9.33 2.49
C THR A 191 -12.97 -8.97 1.27
N ASP A 192 -14.04 -8.17 1.44
CA ASP A 192 -14.91 -7.74 0.34
C ASP A 192 -14.26 -6.67 -0.56
N GLY A 193 -13.20 -6.02 -0.06
CA GLY A 193 -12.38 -5.09 -0.82
C GLY A 193 -11.25 -5.74 -1.62
N PHE A 194 -11.10 -7.08 -1.58
CA PHE A 194 -9.96 -7.76 -2.20
C PHE A 194 -10.38 -8.94 -3.09
N LYS A 195 -9.96 -8.92 -4.35
CA LYS A 195 -9.98 -10.08 -5.25
C LYS A 195 -8.57 -10.63 -5.40
N SER A 196 -8.29 -11.75 -4.73
CA SER A 196 -6.99 -12.43 -4.71
C SER A 196 -6.62 -13.10 -6.04
N GLU A 197 -7.61 -13.41 -6.87
CA GLU A 197 -7.41 -13.94 -8.22
C GLU A 197 -8.50 -13.42 -9.18
N VAL A 198 -8.15 -12.44 -10.00
CA VAL A 198 -8.94 -11.97 -11.15
C VAL A 198 -8.40 -12.65 -12.40
N ARG A 199 -9.18 -13.56 -12.98
CA ARG A 199 -8.82 -14.28 -14.22
C ARG A 199 -9.56 -13.71 -15.41
N VAL A 200 -8.82 -13.17 -16.37
CA VAL A 200 -9.40 -12.46 -17.52
C VAL A 200 -8.64 -12.75 -18.80
N GLY A 201 -9.36 -12.82 -19.91
CA GLY A 201 -8.80 -13.06 -21.25
C GLY A 201 -8.63 -11.78 -22.05
N SER A 202 -9.25 -10.68 -21.59
CA SER A 202 -9.21 -9.40 -22.27
C SER A 202 -9.13 -8.21 -21.30
N PHE A 203 -8.67 -7.07 -21.83
CA PHE A 203 -8.66 -5.80 -21.12
C PHE A 203 -10.07 -5.35 -20.67
N ALA A 204 -11.10 -5.63 -21.48
CA ALA A 204 -12.48 -5.28 -21.17
C ALA A 204 -13.04 -6.08 -19.98
N GLU A 205 -12.69 -7.37 -19.88
CA GLU A 205 -13.05 -8.22 -18.73
C GLU A 205 -12.32 -7.74 -17.46
N LEU A 206 -11.05 -7.34 -17.58
CA LEU A 206 -10.29 -6.76 -16.47
C LEU A 206 -10.97 -5.52 -15.91
N LYS A 207 -11.30 -4.56 -16.77
CA LYS A 207 -12.01 -3.32 -16.39
C LYS A 207 -13.37 -3.62 -15.78
N SER A 208 -14.13 -4.56 -16.34
CA SER A 208 -15.44 -4.97 -15.79
C SER A 208 -15.30 -5.55 -14.38
N SER A 209 -14.32 -6.43 -14.15
CA SER A 209 -14.07 -7.04 -12.84
C SER A 209 -13.60 -6.03 -11.78
N MET A 210 -12.82 -5.03 -12.19
CA MET A 210 -12.41 -3.91 -11.33
C MET A 210 -13.59 -3.02 -10.95
N MET A 211 -14.40 -2.62 -11.93
CA MET A 211 -15.60 -1.81 -11.72
C MET A 211 -16.58 -2.50 -10.76
N GLU A 212 -16.80 -3.81 -10.95
CA GLU A 212 -17.64 -4.61 -10.05
C GLU A 212 -17.11 -4.53 -8.61
N LEU A 213 -15.82 -4.80 -8.38
CA LEU A 213 -15.23 -4.78 -7.04
C LEU A 213 -15.38 -3.40 -6.37
N ILE A 214 -15.09 -2.33 -7.12
CA ILE A 214 -15.21 -0.95 -6.61
C ILE A 214 -16.65 -0.64 -6.21
N GLN A 215 -17.64 -1.08 -7.00
CA GLN A 215 -19.05 -0.82 -6.76
C GLN A 215 -19.64 -1.69 -5.63
N THR A 216 -19.15 -2.91 -5.45
CA THR A 216 -19.66 -3.84 -4.43
C THR A 216 -18.97 -3.71 -3.07
N TYR A 217 -17.83 -3.01 -3.01
CA TYR A 217 -17.08 -2.82 -1.77
C TYR A 217 -17.89 -2.06 -0.71
N GLN A 218 -18.03 -2.66 0.47
CA GLN A 218 -18.83 -2.13 1.58
C GLN A 218 -17.97 -1.21 2.46
N MET A 219 -17.62 -0.05 1.88
CA MET A 219 -16.75 0.95 2.50
C MET A 219 -17.16 1.34 3.93
N GLU A 220 -18.45 1.58 4.16
CA GLU A 220 -18.96 1.99 5.48
C GLU A 220 -18.78 0.90 6.53
N GLN A 221 -19.05 -0.36 6.17
CA GLN A 221 -18.88 -1.50 7.09
C GLN A 221 -17.42 -1.71 7.45
N HIS A 222 -16.52 -1.60 6.46
CA HIS A 222 -15.08 -1.70 6.70
C HIS A 222 -14.60 -0.59 7.65
N LEU A 223 -15.04 0.66 7.42
CA LEU A 223 -14.72 1.79 8.30
C LEU A 223 -15.28 1.61 9.70
N LEU A 224 -16.53 1.13 9.83
CA LEU A 224 -17.16 0.90 11.12
C LEU A 224 -16.38 -0.14 11.93
N ALA A 225 -16.00 -1.26 11.31
CA ALA A 225 -15.17 -2.28 11.95
C ALA A 225 -13.82 -1.73 12.43
N MET A 226 -13.14 -0.92 11.60
CA MET A 226 -11.88 -0.27 12.00
C MET A 226 -12.07 0.73 13.14
N LYS A 227 -13.19 1.48 13.15
CA LYS A 227 -13.53 2.44 14.23
C LYS A 227 -13.82 1.75 15.56
N GLU A 228 -14.16 0.46 15.57
CA GLU A 228 -14.36 -0.30 16.80
C GLU A 228 -13.05 -0.83 17.41
N PHE A 229 -12.01 -1.11 16.62
CA PHE A 229 -10.76 -1.70 17.12
C PHE A 229 -10.14 -0.97 18.33
N PRO A 230 -10.13 0.38 18.41
CA PRO A 230 -9.59 1.07 19.58
C PRO A 230 -10.31 0.78 20.90
N ASN A 231 -11.57 0.31 20.85
CA ASN A 231 -12.38 0.04 22.04
C ASN A 231 -12.06 -1.32 22.69
N TYR A 232 -11.19 -2.11 22.06
CA TYR A 232 -10.76 -3.42 22.53
C TYR A 232 -9.24 -3.42 22.67
N GLY A 233 -8.71 -4.18 23.61
CA GLY A 233 -7.28 -4.25 23.83
C GLY A 233 -6.83 -5.52 24.50
N LEU A 234 -5.52 -5.72 24.45
CA LEU A 234 -4.81 -6.83 25.06
C LEU A 234 -3.98 -6.29 26.20
N SER A 235 -3.96 -7.02 27.32
CA SER A 235 -2.93 -6.82 28.35
C SER A 235 -1.55 -7.18 27.83
N GLU A 236 -0.49 -6.73 28.51
CA GLU A 236 0.88 -7.18 28.21
C GLU A 236 1.00 -8.71 28.19
N SER A 237 0.34 -9.40 29.14
CA SER A 237 0.33 -10.86 29.19
C SER A 237 -0.40 -11.49 28.00
N GLN A 238 -1.54 -10.94 27.58
CA GLN A 238 -2.28 -11.42 26.41
C GLN A 238 -1.52 -11.16 25.12
N PHE A 239 -0.86 -10.00 25.00
CA PHE A 239 -0.02 -9.70 23.84
C PHE A 239 1.19 -10.65 23.77
N ALA A 240 1.86 -10.91 24.89
CA ALA A 240 2.95 -11.89 24.96
C ALA A 240 2.46 -13.30 24.55
N GLN A 241 1.27 -13.69 25.02
CA GLN A 241 0.64 -14.96 24.64
C GLN A 241 0.35 -15.03 23.14
N LEU A 242 -0.21 -13.96 22.57
CA LEU A 242 -0.45 -13.82 21.14
C LEU A 242 0.83 -14.05 20.33
N ILE A 243 1.91 -13.34 20.67
CA ILE A 243 3.21 -13.48 19.99
C ILE A 243 3.74 -14.92 20.11
N GLY A 244 3.63 -15.53 21.30
CA GLY A 244 4.03 -16.92 21.53
C GLY A 244 3.24 -17.90 20.66
N LYS A 245 1.92 -17.77 20.63
CA LYS A 245 1.02 -18.62 19.84
C LYS A 245 1.22 -18.44 18.34
N CYS A 246 1.42 -17.22 17.87
CA CYS A 246 1.78 -16.95 16.47
C CYS A 246 3.05 -17.68 16.05
N ARG A 247 4.09 -17.73 16.91
CA ARG A 247 5.33 -18.50 16.63
C ARG A 247 5.07 -20.00 16.60
N LEU A 248 4.27 -20.51 17.54
CA LEU A 248 3.97 -21.94 17.63
C LEU A 248 3.07 -22.43 16.49
N TYR A 249 2.25 -21.55 15.91
CA TYR A 249 1.25 -21.87 14.90
C TYR A 249 1.81 -22.66 13.71
N ASN A 250 2.99 -22.30 13.21
CA ASN A 250 3.63 -22.98 12.07
C ASN A 250 4.15 -24.38 12.40
N TYR A 251 4.30 -24.71 13.68
CA TYR A 251 4.80 -25.99 14.18
C TYR A 251 3.69 -26.91 14.69
N LEU A 252 2.43 -26.46 14.66
CA LEU A 252 1.30 -27.28 15.07
C LEU A 252 1.13 -28.50 14.17
N PRO A 253 0.74 -29.66 14.73
CA PRO A 253 0.30 -30.80 13.94
C PRO A 253 -0.83 -30.40 12.99
N LYS A 254 -0.83 -30.95 11.76
CA LYS A 254 -1.81 -30.58 10.71
C LYS A 254 -3.27 -30.65 11.18
N GLY A 255 -3.62 -31.68 11.95
CA GLY A 255 -4.99 -31.84 12.48
C GLY A 255 -5.40 -30.73 13.45
N THR A 256 -4.50 -30.30 14.34
CA THR A 256 -4.76 -29.19 15.26
C THR A 256 -4.83 -27.86 14.53
N ARG A 257 -3.96 -27.66 13.53
CA ARG A 257 -3.93 -26.41 12.76
C ARG A 257 -5.18 -26.20 11.91
N GLN A 258 -5.78 -27.26 11.36
CA GLN A 258 -6.96 -27.16 10.50
C GLN A 258 -8.19 -26.55 11.18
N GLY A 259 -8.31 -26.65 12.51
CA GLY A 259 -9.39 -26.04 13.27
C GLY A 259 -9.11 -24.61 13.74
N LEU A 260 -7.97 -24.03 13.34
CA LEU A 260 -7.59 -22.68 13.75
C LEU A 260 -7.65 -21.72 12.57
N PRO A 261 -7.91 -20.43 12.84
CA PRO A 261 -7.82 -19.40 11.82
C PRO A 261 -6.44 -19.33 11.17
N ASP A 262 -6.42 -18.96 9.89
CA ASP A 262 -5.18 -18.79 9.15
C ASP A 262 -4.37 -17.61 9.68
N LEU A 263 -3.09 -17.84 9.93
CA LEU A 263 -2.09 -16.80 10.16
C LEU A 263 -1.06 -16.85 9.03
N LEU A 264 -1.02 -15.80 8.21
CA LEU A 264 -0.14 -15.72 7.04
C LEU A 264 1.19 -15.03 7.30
N LEU A 265 1.33 -14.35 8.45
CA LEU A 265 2.61 -13.75 8.84
C LEU A 265 3.65 -14.82 9.15
N ASN A 266 4.89 -14.55 8.76
CA ASN A 266 6.03 -15.41 9.07
C ASN A 266 6.75 -15.01 10.37
N ASP A 267 7.65 -15.86 10.86
CA ASP A 267 8.36 -15.64 12.12
C ASP A 267 9.17 -14.33 12.16
N GLY A 268 9.70 -13.89 11.03
CA GLY A 268 10.38 -12.60 10.91
C GLY A 268 9.43 -11.44 11.17
N GLN A 269 8.23 -11.50 10.59
CA GLN A 269 7.17 -10.50 10.79
C GLN A 269 6.63 -10.50 12.21
N ILE A 270 6.43 -11.68 12.80
CA ILE A 270 6.06 -11.80 14.23
C ILE A 270 7.16 -11.24 15.14
N SER A 271 8.44 -11.43 14.77
CA SER A 271 9.56 -10.83 15.49
C SER A 271 9.57 -9.31 15.39
N SER A 272 9.26 -8.75 14.22
CA SER A 272 9.09 -7.30 14.05
C SER A 272 7.96 -6.77 14.92
N MET A 273 6.79 -7.42 14.95
CA MET A 273 5.69 -7.01 15.83
C MET A 273 6.09 -7.00 17.31
N ALA A 274 6.81 -8.03 17.77
CA ALA A 274 7.28 -8.10 19.15
C ALA A 274 8.25 -6.95 19.50
N LYS A 275 9.12 -6.57 18.56
CA LYS A 275 10.00 -5.41 18.70
C LYS A 275 9.21 -4.11 18.73
N ASP A 276 8.32 -3.93 17.76
CA ASP A 276 7.59 -2.69 17.51
C ASP A 276 6.52 -2.41 18.59
N TYR A 277 6.03 -3.45 19.28
CA TYR A 277 5.23 -3.30 20.50
C TYR A 277 5.93 -2.44 21.59
N TYR A 278 7.26 -2.45 21.65
CA TYR A 278 8.04 -1.60 22.55
C TYR A 278 8.60 -0.34 21.90
N LEU A 279 8.90 -0.39 20.59
CA LEU A 279 9.76 0.61 19.94
C LEU A 279 9.07 1.42 18.83
N ASP A 280 7.87 1.04 18.39
CA ASP A 280 7.14 1.82 17.38
C ASP A 280 6.71 3.18 17.96
N GLU A 281 6.83 4.25 17.18
CA GLU A 281 6.55 5.59 17.67
C GLU A 281 5.05 5.90 17.73
N SER A 282 4.22 5.20 16.94
CA SER A 282 2.80 5.51 16.73
C SER A 282 1.86 4.44 17.27
N PHE A 283 2.29 3.18 17.28
CA PHE A 283 1.45 2.01 17.54
C PHE A 283 2.02 1.08 18.62
N CYS A 284 2.98 1.54 19.42
CA CYS A 284 3.45 0.78 20.57
C CYS A 284 2.38 0.67 21.66
N ARG A 285 2.71 -0.10 22.70
CA ARG A 285 1.94 -0.20 23.94
C ARG A 285 1.80 1.14 24.68
N GLY A 286 0.78 1.24 25.52
CA GLY A 286 0.64 2.28 26.52
C GLY A 286 1.60 2.09 27.70
N GLU A 287 1.67 3.10 28.58
CA GLU A 287 2.53 3.08 29.77
C GLU A 287 2.21 1.94 30.75
N ASP A 288 0.95 1.49 30.77
CA ASP A 288 0.46 0.37 31.56
C ASP A 288 0.78 -1.01 30.93
N GLY A 289 1.45 -1.02 29.79
CA GLY A 289 1.77 -2.23 29.01
C GLY A 289 0.62 -2.72 28.13
N ASN A 290 -0.58 -2.14 28.19
CA ASN A 290 -1.71 -2.56 27.38
C ASN A 290 -1.59 -2.03 25.95
N ILE A 291 -2.23 -2.70 24.99
CA ILE A 291 -2.27 -2.26 23.59
C ILE A 291 -3.67 -2.48 23.02
N ASN A 292 -4.24 -1.47 22.36
CA ASN A 292 -5.54 -1.58 21.71
C ASN A 292 -5.44 -2.32 20.37
N LEU A 293 -6.56 -2.86 19.86
CA LEU A 293 -6.55 -3.65 18.63
C LEU A 293 -6.27 -2.82 17.36
N TRP A 294 -6.50 -1.50 17.39
CA TRP A 294 -6.10 -0.64 16.28
C TRP A 294 -4.58 -0.56 16.14
N ASN A 295 -3.88 -0.44 17.26
CA ASN A 295 -2.42 -0.48 17.31
C ASN A 295 -1.90 -1.87 16.92
N VAL A 296 -2.50 -2.94 17.44
CA VAL A 296 -2.15 -4.33 17.05
C VAL A 296 -2.31 -4.52 15.54
N PHE A 297 -3.42 -4.08 14.94
CA PHE A 297 -3.65 -4.15 13.49
C PHE A 297 -2.58 -3.38 12.70
N ASN A 298 -2.19 -2.20 13.17
CA ASN A 298 -1.12 -1.42 12.55
C ASN A 298 0.25 -2.09 12.71
N LEU A 299 0.53 -2.80 13.82
CA LEU A 299 1.74 -3.63 13.95
C LEU A 299 1.75 -4.79 12.96
N PHE A 300 0.61 -5.48 12.78
CA PHE A 300 0.46 -6.55 11.79
C PHE A 300 0.76 -6.04 10.35
N THR A 301 0.13 -4.92 9.98
CA THR A 301 0.27 -4.36 8.62
C THR A 301 1.63 -3.69 8.41
N SER A 302 2.23 -3.09 9.44
CA SER A 302 3.62 -2.60 9.40
C SER A 302 4.60 -3.73 9.15
N ALA A 303 4.50 -4.82 9.92
CA ALA A 303 5.36 -5.99 9.73
C ALA A 303 5.22 -6.58 8.31
N ASN A 304 4.02 -6.49 7.72
CA ASN A 304 3.74 -6.99 6.38
C ASN A 304 4.45 -6.21 5.25
N LYS A 305 4.94 -4.98 5.46
CA LYS A 305 5.71 -4.23 4.44
C LYS A 305 7.01 -4.90 4.01
N SER A 306 7.49 -5.83 4.83
CA SER A 306 8.64 -6.68 4.52
C SER A 306 8.30 -7.87 3.60
N SER A 307 7.04 -8.05 3.22
CA SER A 307 6.59 -9.12 2.32
C SER A 307 7.01 -8.87 0.88
N TYR A 308 7.18 -9.96 0.14
CA TYR A 308 7.19 -9.91 -1.33
C TYR A 308 5.83 -9.48 -1.86
N ILE A 309 5.86 -8.78 -3.00
CA ILE A 309 4.68 -8.30 -3.76
C ILE A 309 3.59 -9.39 -3.85
N ASP A 310 3.97 -10.64 -4.15
CA ASP A 310 3.02 -11.74 -4.38
C ASP A 310 2.11 -12.06 -3.20
N THR A 311 2.62 -11.88 -1.98
CA THR A 311 1.93 -12.27 -0.73
C THR A 311 1.43 -11.08 0.07
N PHE A 312 1.79 -9.87 -0.34
CA PHE A 312 1.59 -8.65 0.44
C PHE A 312 0.09 -8.36 0.66
N LEU A 313 -0.73 -8.42 -0.39
CA LEU A 313 -2.16 -8.14 -0.27
C LEU A 313 -2.90 -9.20 0.55
N ASP A 314 -2.63 -10.49 0.34
CA ASP A 314 -3.26 -11.57 1.10
C ASP A 314 -2.96 -11.45 2.60
N ARG A 315 -1.73 -11.06 2.95
CA ARG A 315 -1.33 -10.81 4.34
C ARG A 315 -1.99 -9.56 4.93
N ASN A 316 -2.23 -8.49 4.15
CA ASN A 316 -2.96 -7.32 4.65
C ASN A 316 -4.42 -7.66 4.95
N THR A 317 -5.08 -8.40 4.06
CA THR A 317 -6.45 -8.88 4.29
C THR A 317 -6.50 -9.86 5.46
N ASN A 318 -5.54 -10.78 5.57
CA ASN A 318 -5.43 -11.66 6.72
C ASN A 318 -5.22 -10.88 8.02
N ALA A 319 -4.40 -9.85 8.06
CA ALA A 319 -4.21 -9.00 9.25
C ALA A 319 -5.51 -8.34 9.73
N PHE A 320 -6.34 -7.84 8.79
CA PHE A 320 -7.64 -7.25 9.13
C PHE A 320 -8.59 -8.31 9.72
N ASN A 321 -8.76 -9.44 9.03
CA ASN A 321 -9.61 -10.54 9.50
C ASN A 321 -9.12 -11.12 10.83
N PHE A 322 -7.80 -11.22 11.00
CA PHE A 322 -7.20 -11.72 12.23
C PHE A 322 -7.47 -10.78 13.40
N THR A 323 -7.38 -9.46 13.18
CA THR A 323 -7.72 -8.46 14.21
C THR A 323 -9.21 -8.52 14.57
N LEU A 324 -10.09 -8.70 13.57
CA LEU A 324 -11.51 -8.90 13.82
C LEU A 324 -11.76 -10.16 14.67
N GLY A 325 -11.09 -11.26 14.36
CA GLY A 325 -11.14 -12.49 15.16
C GLY A 325 -10.64 -12.30 16.60
N LEU A 326 -9.58 -11.51 16.81
CA LEU A 326 -9.12 -11.17 18.16
C LEU A 326 -10.18 -10.35 18.93
N LYS A 327 -10.86 -9.42 18.27
CA LYS A 327 -11.99 -8.66 18.87
C LYS A 327 -13.08 -9.60 19.36
N GLU A 328 -13.46 -10.58 18.54
CA GLU A 328 -14.46 -11.60 18.88
C GLU A 328 -13.99 -12.49 20.03
N ALA A 329 -12.72 -12.93 20.03
CA ALA A 329 -12.14 -13.73 21.10
C ALA A 329 -12.13 -13.01 22.45
N ILE A 330 -11.86 -11.70 22.47
CA ILE A 330 -11.97 -10.88 23.70
C ILE A 330 -13.42 -10.82 24.20
N SER A 331 -14.39 -10.89 23.28
CA SER A 331 -15.82 -10.74 23.59
C SER A 331 -16.53 -12.05 24.00
N GLY A 332 -15.88 -13.21 23.89
CA GLY A 332 -16.26 -14.41 24.64
C GLY A 332 -16.58 -15.69 23.87
N ASP A 333 -16.48 -15.73 22.54
CA ASP A 333 -16.53 -17.00 21.77
C ASP A 333 -15.95 -16.83 20.37
N SER A 334 -14.79 -17.44 20.11
CA SER A 334 -14.14 -17.43 18.80
C SER A 334 -13.01 -18.45 18.76
N ASP A 335 -12.79 -19.09 17.60
CA ASP A 335 -11.63 -19.97 17.37
C ASP A 335 -10.29 -19.23 17.54
N TYR A 336 -10.30 -17.89 17.48
CA TYR A 336 -9.16 -17.04 17.77
C TYR A 336 -8.76 -17.02 19.25
N SER A 337 -9.60 -17.52 20.16
CA SER A 337 -9.30 -17.61 21.60
C SER A 337 -8.04 -18.42 21.89
N TRP A 338 -7.68 -19.36 21.01
CA TRP A 338 -6.42 -20.12 21.10
C TRP A 338 -5.18 -19.21 21.10
N PHE A 339 -5.22 -18.08 20.41
CA PHE A 339 -4.12 -17.11 20.36
C PHE A 339 -4.01 -16.28 21.64
N LEU A 340 -5.08 -16.18 22.44
CA LEU A 340 -5.12 -15.37 23.66
C LEU A 340 -5.08 -16.21 24.95
N SER A 341 -5.31 -17.52 24.86
CA SER A 341 -5.39 -18.46 25.99
C SER A 341 -4.08 -19.16 26.31
#